data_AF-A0AAP2H7W1-F1
#
_entry.id   AF-A0AAP2H7W1-F1
#
_cell.length_a   1.000
_cell.length_b   1.000
_cell.length_c   1.000
_cell.angle_alpha   90.00
_cell.angle_beta   90.00
_cell.angle_gamma   90.00
#
_symmetry.space_group_name_H-M   'P 1'
#
loop_
_entity.id
_entity.type
_entity.pdbx_description
1 polymer ?
#
loop_
_entity_poly.entity_id
_entity_poly.type
_entity_poly.pdbx_seq_one_letter_code
_entity_poly.pdbx_strand_id
1 'polypeptide(L)'
;MSESTKPCPPAEPTEPRCTPFPTREPPKLPDPIDCPVPCCCPPGPGGNGGSCLDSVIAAQSQLADKAAMAKDFADELRALQDKMVAARAGYTREKFTGLSKRWNEQDAAIGKLASDVACSVSCWECLLECRLCPLLYEIRTLERRLNGYGNYPTSVDTLRELASWHERNRDDRQAVYDRIKAVLAAWEDPATTLDEVLTANQALLDSARAQLSTDPAAAIYTLFVKLIPAHWAIRPRGEGMAKPKVEPYAHICTCGNEDPDECCGPDTSAGTVIERLRAPLPYLIDPNGLADLLCCLVTERYLPAKELLAEAHALLENAKQDLERTAAQIKSKTEALEASFMAELSGPIDCGPYRKKNGKDDPCTPPTEEPEEPKPCPPAQPPCESDTPKQSGA
;
A
#
# COMPACT_ATOMS: atom_id res chain seq x y z
N MET A 1 -15.08 -0.17 58.72
CA MET A 1 -14.58 0.90 57.82
C MET A 1 -13.84 0.20 56.70
N SER A 2 -14.48 0.06 55.54
CA SER A 2 -13.90 -0.61 54.38
C SER A 2 -13.04 0.38 53.61
N GLU A 3 -11.74 0.16 53.57
CA GLU A 3 -10.84 0.89 52.67
C GLU A 3 -11.03 0.38 51.24
N SER A 4 -11.44 1.30 50.39
CA SER A 4 -11.61 1.12 48.95
C SER A 4 -10.24 1.05 48.28
N THR A 5 -9.85 -0.13 47.80
CA THR A 5 -8.68 -0.31 46.95
C THR A 5 -8.97 0.29 45.57
N LYS A 6 -8.36 1.44 45.28
CA LYS A 6 -8.32 2.00 43.92
C LYS A 6 -7.70 0.98 42.96
N PRO A 7 -8.27 0.77 41.75
CA PRO A 7 -7.61 0.00 40.72
C PRO A 7 -6.34 0.74 40.29
N CYS A 8 -5.22 0.03 40.20
CA CYS A 8 -4.02 0.58 39.56
C CYS A 8 -4.33 0.95 38.10
N PRO A 9 -3.83 2.08 37.59
CA PRO A 9 -3.85 2.34 36.15
C PRO A 9 -3.10 1.21 35.43
N PRO A 10 -3.56 0.75 34.25
CA PRO A 10 -2.85 -0.25 33.48
C PRO A 10 -1.44 0.29 33.18
N ALA A 11 -0.42 -0.53 33.42
CA ALA A 11 0.94 -0.20 33.06
C ALA A 11 1.01 0.10 31.56
N GLU A 12 1.68 1.19 31.18
CA GLU A 12 1.96 1.47 29.77
C GLU A 12 2.77 0.31 29.18
N PRO A 13 2.36 -0.28 28.04
CA PRO A 13 3.14 -1.35 27.42
C PRO A 13 4.48 -0.79 26.96
N THR A 14 5.57 -1.30 27.53
CA THR A 14 6.96 -0.95 27.17
C THR A 14 7.48 -1.72 25.95
N GLU A 15 6.61 -2.41 25.20
CA GLU A 15 7.00 -3.12 23.98
C GLU A 15 7.14 -2.15 22.78
N PRO A 16 8.08 -2.40 21.86
CA PRO A 16 8.27 -1.53 20.70
C PRO A 16 7.00 -1.56 19.85
N ARG A 17 6.28 -0.43 19.84
CA ARG A 17 5.12 -0.23 18.97
C ARG A 17 5.53 -0.38 17.51
N CYS A 18 4.66 -1.01 16.73
CA CYS A 18 4.89 -1.15 15.31
C CYS A 18 5.05 0.20 14.62
N THR A 19 5.90 0.25 13.60
CA THR A 19 5.97 1.45 12.75
C THR A 19 4.58 1.66 12.12
N PRO A 20 3.97 2.85 12.28
CA PRO A 20 2.69 3.15 11.66
C PRO A 20 2.77 3.01 10.14
N PHE A 21 1.65 2.67 9.51
CA PHE A 21 1.59 2.72 8.05
C PHE A 21 1.90 4.14 7.56
N PRO A 22 2.62 4.28 6.42
CA PRO A 22 2.90 5.59 5.87
C PRO A 22 1.58 6.29 5.54
N THR A 23 1.37 7.49 6.07
CA THR A 23 0.26 8.35 5.66
C THR A 23 0.59 8.99 4.32
N ARG A 24 -0.42 9.32 3.54
CA ARG A 24 -0.26 10.01 2.25
C ARG A 24 -1.22 11.18 2.22
N GLU A 25 -0.66 12.38 2.11
CA GLU A 25 -1.46 13.59 1.95
C GLU A 25 -1.80 13.79 0.48
N PRO A 26 -3.07 14.07 0.14
CA PRO A 26 -3.44 14.37 -1.23
C PRO A 26 -2.85 15.71 -1.67
N PRO A 27 -2.44 15.84 -2.95
CA PRO A 27 -2.03 17.11 -3.51
C PRO A 27 -3.21 18.09 -3.50
N LYS A 28 -2.90 19.37 -3.29
CA LYS A 28 -3.92 20.42 -3.36
C LYS A 28 -4.26 20.72 -4.81
N LEU A 29 -5.54 20.88 -5.11
CA LEU A 29 -5.98 21.41 -6.38
C LEU A 29 -5.64 22.91 -6.45
N PRO A 30 -5.07 23.41 -7.55
CA PRO A 30 -4.84 24.83 -7.72
C PRO A 30 -6.17 25.59 -7.75
N ASP A 31 -6.16 26.82 -7.24
CA ASP A 31 -7.30 27.71 -7.35
C ASP A 31 -7.60 28.02 -8.83
N PRO A 32 -8.87 28.13 -9.23
CA PRO A 32 -9.23 28.53 -10.59
C PRO A 32 -8.58 29.86 -10.95
N ILE A 33 -7.96 29.95 -12.13
CA ILE A 33 -7.48 31.22 -12.66
C ILE A 33 -8.69 31.98 -13.18
N ASP A 34 -9.04 33.08 -12.50
CA ASP A 34 -10.09 33.97 -12.97
C ASP A 34 -9.72 34.57 -14.33
N CYS A 35 -10.67 34.57 -15.25
CA CYS A 35 -10.48 35.23 -16.54
C CYS A 35 -10.32 36.74 -16.29
N PRO A 36 -9.25 37.39 -16.80
CA PRO A 36 -9.10 38.83 -16.66
C PRO A 36 -10.32 39.50 -17.30
N VAL A 37 -11.06 40.30 -16.52
CA VAL A 37 -12.26 40.97 -17.01
C VAL A 37 -11.80 42.12 -17.91
N PRO A 38 -12.07 42.08 -19.23
CA PRO A 38 -11.56 43.09 -20.16
C PRO A 38 -12.32 44.43 -20.06
N CYS A 39 -13.43 44.46 -19.31
CA CYS A 39 -14.26 45.64 -19.13
C CYS A 39 -14.44 45.99 -17.64
N CYS A 40 -14.35 47.28 -17.33
CA CYS A 40 -14.70 47.85 -16.04
C CYS A 40 -16.24 47.80 -15.82
N CYS A 41 -16.96 46.71 -16.10
CA CYS A 41 -18.41 46.65 -15.85
C CYS A 41 -18.70 46.35 -14.37
N PRO A 42 -19.85 46.78 -13.81
CA PRO A 42 -20.22 46.37 -12.46
C PRO A 42 -20.32 44.85 -12.39
N PRO A 43 -19.81 44.22 -11.32
CA PRO A 43 -20.02 42.79 -11.14
C PRO A 43 -21.53 42.55 -11.15
N GLY A 44 -21.98 41.61 -12.00
CA GLY A 44 -23.37 41.15 -11.96
C GLY A 44 -23.73 40.68 -10.55
N PRO A 45 -25.02 40.67 -10.17
CA PRO A 45 -25.45 40.18 -8.86
C PRO A 45 -24.90 38.76 -8.66
N GLY A 46 -23.86 38.65 -7.83
CA GLY A 46 -23.08 37.45 -7.67
C GLY A 46 -23.94 36.30 -7.16
N GLY A 47 -24.19 35.32 -8.02
CA GLY A 47 -24.79 34.03 -7.66
C GLY A 47 -23.81 33.14 -6.90
N ASN A 48 -23.23 33.64 -5.81
CA ASN A 48 -22.35 32.86 -4.93
C ASN A 48 -23.11 32.38 -3.69
N GLY A 49 -24.35 31.92 -3.89
CA GLY A 49 -25.09 31.14 -2.90
C GLY A 49 -24.67 29.67 -2.93
N GLY A 50 -23.37 29.38 -2.90
CA GLY A 50 -22.88 28.02 -2.62
C GLY A 50 -23.30 27.68 -1.19
N SER A 51 -24.20 26.70 -1.05
CA SER A 51 -25.02 26.60 0.16
C SER A 51 -24.18 26.15 1.37
N CYS A 52 -24.19 26.95 2.43
CA CYS A 52 -23.67 26.57 3.76
C CYS A 52 -24.24 25.21 4.23
N LEU A 53 -25.40 24.81 3.72
CA LEU A 53 -26.03 23.53 4.02
C LEU A 53 -25.32 22.35 3.35
N ASP A 54 -24.74 22.51 2.15
CA ASP A 54 -24.05 21.41 1.46
C ASP A 54 -22.84 20.92 2.24
N SER A 55 -22.07 21.83 2.85
CA SER A 55 -20.92 21.46 3.68
C SER A 55 -21.34 20.72 4.95
N VAL A 56 -22.46 21.12 5.56
CA VAL A 56 -23.01 20.45 6.74
C VAL A 56 -23.59 19.07 6.39
N ILE A 57 -24.29 18.95 5.25
CA ILE A 57 -24.83 17.67 4.75
C ILE A 57 -23.68 16.70 4.43
N ALA A 58 -22.63 17.18 3.77
CA ALA A 58 -21.43 16.38 3.50
C ALA A 58 -20.77 15.92 4.81
N ALA A 59 -20.63 16.80 5.79
CA ALA A 59 -20.06 16.45 7.10
C ALA A 59 -20.92 15.41 7.86
N GLN A 60 -22.24 15.53 7.83
CA GLN A 60 -23.14 14.55 8.47
C GLN A 60 -23.15 13.19 7.76
N SER A 61 -23.08 13.18 6.42
CA SER A 61 -22.98 11.95 5.64
C SER A 61 -21.69 11.19 5.98
N GLN A 62 -20.55 11.90 6.06
CA GLN A 62 -19.29 11.33 6.50
C GLN A 62 -19.35 10.72 7.93
N LEU A 63 -20.08 11.35 8.86
CA LEU A 63 -20.27 10.81 10.20
C LEU A 63 -21.11 9.53 10.20
N ALA A 64 -22.18 9.49 9.40
CA ALA A 64 -23.03 8.31 9.25
C ALA A 64 -22.26 7.13 8.64
N ASP A 65 -21.46 7.38 7.62
CA ASP A 65 -20.62 6.37 6.97
C ASP A 65 -19.58 5.80 7.94
N LYS A 66 -18.91 6.68 8.71
CA LYS A 66 -17.99 6.25 9.77
C LYS A 66 -18.67 5.37 10.82
N ALA A 67 -19.89 5.70 11.22
CA ALA A 67 -20.65 4.90 12.18
C ALA A 67 -21.05 3.53 11.62
N ALA A 68 -21.46 3.45 10.35
CA ALA A 68 -21.76 2.19 9.67
C ALA A 68 -20.51 1.30 9.57
N MET A 69 -19.38 1.86 9.13
CA MET A 69 -18.11 1.14 9.05
C MET A 69 -17.64 0.62 10.41
N ALA A 70 -17.79 1.42 11.47
CA ALA A 70 -17.45 1.01 12.83
C ALA A 70 -18.28 -0.19 13.31
N LYS A 71 -19.58 -0.22 12.96
CA LYS A 71 -20.45 -1.36 13.28
C LYS A 71 -20.02 -2.62 12.54
N ASP A 72 -19.83 -2.54 11.22
CA ASP A 72 -19.40 -3.68 10.40
C ASP A 72 -18.04 -4.23 10.87
N PHE A 73 -17.15 -3.34 11.32
CA PHE A 73 -15.87 -3.74 11.88
C PHE A 73 -16.00 -4.40 13.25
N ALA A 74 -16.90 -3.95 14.13
CA ALA A 74 -17.15 -4.63 15.40
C ALA A 74 -17.65 -6.07 15.19
N ASP A 75 -18.50 -6.30 14.19
CA ASP A 75 -18.97 -7.64 13.86
C ASP A 75 -17.86 -8.51 13.26
N GLU A 76 -16.99 -7.94 12.43
CA GLU A 76 -15.80 -8.64 11.92
C GLU A 76 -14.80 -9.00 13.04
N LEU A 77 -14.58 -8.10 14.00
CA LEU A 77 -13.73 -8.38 15.16
C LEU A 77 -14.29 -9.49 16.05
N ARG A 78 -15.61 -9.57 16.21
CA ARG A 78 -16.25 -10.69 16.93
C ARG A 78 -16.03 -12.01 16.20
N ALA A 79 -16.22 -12.02 14.89
CA ALA A 79 -15.96 -13.21 14.08
C ALA A 79 -14.49 -13.64 14.15
N LEU A 80 -13.55 -12.69 14.11
CA LEU A 80 -12.13 -12.96 14.31
C LEU A 80 -11.88 -13.51 15.72
N GLN A 81 -12.46 -12.91 16.76
CA GLN A 81 -12.33 -13.38 18.14
C GLN A 81 -12.75 -14.84 18.30
N ASP A 82 -13.90 -15.23 17.73
CA ASP A 82 -14.39 -16.61 17.77
C ASP A 82 -13.40 -17.57 17.10
N LYS A 83 -12.84 -17.19 15.95
CA LYS A 83 -11.80 -17.97 15.27
C LYS A 83 -10.51 -18.05 16.06
N MET A 84 -10.07 -16.98 16.71
CA MET A 84 -8.87 -16.98 17.56
C MET A 84 -9.03 -17.90 18.78
N VAL A 85 -10.23 -17.92 19.38
CA VAL A 85 -10.55 -18.85 20.48
C VAL A 85 -10.47 -20.30 19.99
N ALA A 86 -11.02 -20.58 18.80
CA ALA A 86 -10.93 -21.90 18.19
C ALA A 86 -9.49 -22.30 17.84
N ALA A 87 -8.70 -21.40 17.24
CA ALA A 87 -7.28 -21.58 16.93
C ALA A 87 -6.48 -21.94 18.18
N ARG A 88 -6.70 -21.20 19.28
CA ARG A 88 -6.04 -21.45 20.57
C ARG A 88 -6.43 -22.81 21.17
N ALA A 89 -7.68 -23.21 21.03
CA ALA A 89 -8.14 -24.51 21.51
C ALA A 89 -7.54 -25.68 20.68
N GLY A 90 -7.41 -25.49 19.36
CA GLY A 90 -6.86 -26.51 18.45
C GLY A 90 -5.33 -26.64 18.49
N TYR A 91 -4.62 -25.53 18.75
CA TYR A 91 -3.16 -25.48 18.75
C TYR A 91 -2.57 -25.75 20.15
N THR A 92 -2.70 -27.00 20.62
CA THR A 92 -2.25 -27.41 21.95
C THR A 92 -0.73 -27.63 22.04
N ARG A 93 -0.19 -27.76 23.26
CA ARG A 93 1.22 -28.09 23.50
C ARG A 93 1.66 -29.40 22.85
N GLU A 94 0.78 -30.40 22.87
CA GLU A 94 1.01 -31.70 22.24
C GLU A 94 1.09 -31.55 20.72
N LYS A 95 0.15 -30.82 20.11
CA LYS A 95 0.17 -30.50 18.67
C LYS A 95 1.44 -29.77 18.28
N PHE A 96 1.80 -28.72 19.00
CA PHE A 96 3.04 -27.98 18.76
C PHE A 96 4.28 -28.88 18.82
N THR A 97 4.36 -29.76 19.82
CA THR A 97 5.50 -30.67 19.99
C THR A 97 5.58 -31.68 18.83
N GLY A 98 4.45 -32.24 18.41
CA GLY A 98 4.36 -33.15 17.27
C GLY A 98 4.77 -32.48 15.95
N LEU A 99 4.25 -31.29 15.68
CA LEU A 99 4.57 -30.51 14.48
C LEU A 99 6.04 -30.09 14.47
N SER A 100 6.57 -29.62 15.61
CA SER A 100 7.97 -29.22 15.75
C SER A 100 8.93 -30.39 15.51
N LYS A 101 8.59 -31.58 16.02
CA LYS A 101 9.38 -32.80 15.76
C LYS A 101 9.43 -33.12 14.27
N ARG A 102 8.27 -33.15 13.60
CA ARG A 102 8.17 -33.39 12.15
C ARG A 102 8.94 -32.35 11.34
N TRP A 103 8.80 -31.08 11.70
CA TRP A 103 9.53 -30.00 11.04
C TRP A 103 11.06 -30.19 11.18
N ASN A 104 11.56 -30.52 12.37
CA ASN A 104 12.99 -30.77 12.58
C ASN A 104 13.52 -31.98 11.79
N GLU A 105 12.74 -33.05 11.69
CA GLU A 105 13.07 -34.23 10.87
C GLU A 105 13.14 -33.86 9.38
N GLN A 106 12.18 -33.07 8.90
CA GLN A 106 12.18 -32.55 7.53
C GLN A 106 13.34 -31.57 7.29
N ASP A 107 13.64 -30.66 8.20
CA ASP A 107 14.75 -29.72 8.09
C ASP A 107 16.09 -30.42 7.88
N ALA A 108 16.35 -31.48 8.66
CA ALA A 108 17.53 -32.32 8.49
C ALA A 108 17.55 -33.04 7.13
N ALA A 109 16.40 -33.52 6.68
CA ALA A 109 16.24 -34.24 5.43
C ALA A 109 16.39 -33.33 4.20
N ILE A 110 15.88 -32.10 4.27
CA ILE A 110 16.00 -31.06 3.25
C ILE A 110 17.45 -30.56 3.18
N GLY A 111 18.09 -30.28 4.32
CA GLY A 111 19.49 -29.87 4.36
C GLY A 111 20.42 -30.92 3.75
N LYS A 112 20.15 -32.22 3.99
CA LYS A 112 20.86 -33.30 3.31
C LYS A 112 20.62 -33.28 1.80
N LEU A 113 19.36 -33.17 1.36
CA LEU A 113 19.04 -33.11 -0.07
C LEU A 113 19.71 -31.90 -0.75
N ALA A 114 19.76 -30.73 -0.10
CA ALA A 114 20.45 -29.56 -0.64
C ALA A 114 21.95 -29.83 -0.84
N SER A 115 22.60 -30.51 0.11
CA SER A 115 23.98 -30.96 -0.05
C SER A 115 24.12 -31.96 -1.21
N ASP A 116 23.20 -32.92 -1.33
CA ASP A 116 23.22 -33.92 -2.41
C ASP A 116 23.05 -33.25 -3.79
N VAL A 117 22.18 -32.24 -3.90
CA VAL A 117 22.01 -31.41 -5.11
C VAL A 117 23.27 -30.62 -5.41
N ALA A 118 23.88 -29.99 -4.40
CA ALA A 118 25.11 -29.23 -4.58
C ALA A 118 26.27 -30.09 -5.08
N CYS A 119 26.34 -31.36 -4.66
CA CYS A 119 27.33 -32.31 -5.16
C CYS A 119 27.01 -32.86 -6.56
N SER A 120 25.73 -33.06 -6.88
CA SER A 120 25.29 -33.72 -8.12
C SER A 120 25.18 -32.78 -9.31
N VAL A 121 24.88 -31.50 -9.05
CA VAL A 121 24.73 -30.47 -10.09
C VAL A 121 25.76 -29.37 -9.88
N SER A 122 26.85 -29.45 -10.65
CA SER A 122 27.83 -28.38 -10.70
C SER A 122 27.16 -27.06 -11.11
N CYS A 123 27.48 -25.98 -10.40
CA CYS A 123 26.91 -24.65 -10.64
C CYS A 123 25.38 -24.53 -10.43
N TRP A 124 24.78 -25.30 -9.51
CA TRP A 124 23.35 -25.15 -9.15
C TRP A 124 22.98 -23.71 -8.77
N GLU A 125 23.86 -23.01 -8.05
CA GLU A 125 23.68 -21.61 -7.65
C GLU A 125 23.62 -20.69 -8.87
N CYS A 126 24.51 -20.88 -9.85
CA CYS A 126 24.48 -20.14 -11.11
C CYS A 126 23.19 -20.39 -11.91
N LEU A 127 22.61 -21.60 -11.85
CA LEU A 127 21.31 -21.86 -12.48
C LEU A 127 20.21 -21.02 -11.83
N LEU A 128 20.22 -20.90 -10.50
CA LEU A 128 19.25 -20.06 -9.80
C LEU A 128 19.51 -18.58 -10.09
N GLU A 129 20.72 -18.10 -9.88
CA GLU A 129 21.06 -16.69 -10.04
C GLU A 129 20.99 -16.18 -11.48
N CYS A 130 21.46 -16.96 -12.45
CA CYS A 130 21.53 -16.52 -13.84
C CYS A 130 20.30 -16.89 -14.68
N ARG A 131 19.44 -17.83 -14.24
CA ARG A 131 18.24 -18.24 -15.00
C ARG A 131 16.95 -17.96 -14.26
N LEU A 132 16.83 -18.36 -13.00
CA LEU A 132 15.59 -18.18 -12.24
C LEU A 132 15.41 -16.73 -11.79
N CYS A 133 16.42 -16.15 -11.15
CA CYS A 133 16.30 -14.81 -10.55
C CYS A 133 15.92 -13.73 -11.59
N PRO A 134 16.47 -13.71 -12.83
CA PRO A 134 16.03 -12.76 -13.85
C PRO A 134 14.54 -12.87 -14.20
N LEU A 135 13.97 -14.08 -14.21
CA LEU A 135 12.54 -14.29 -14.44
C LEU A 135 11.71 -13.71 -13.28
N LEU A 136 12.15 -13.92 -12.04
CA LEU A 136 11.49 -13.34 -10.87
C LEU A 136 11.59 -11.81 -10.86
N TYR A 137 12.74 -11.26 -11.28
CA TYR A 137 12.93 -9.81 -11.41
C TYR A 137 12.09 -9.21 -12.53
N GLU A 138 11.88 -9.93 -13.64
CA GLU A 138 10.97 -9.52 -14.71
C GLU A 138 9.53 -9.45 -14.21
N ILE A 139 9.05 -10.47 -13.49
CA ILE A 139 7.73 -10.44 -12.84
C ILE A 139 7.62 -9.20 -11.94
N ARG A 140 8.62 -8.96 -11.09
CA ARG A 140 8.64 -7.81 -10.19
C ARG A 140 8.64 -6.47 -10.94
N THR A 141 9.32 -6.40 -12.07
CA THR A 141 9.36 -5.22 -12.93
C THR A 141 8.00 -4.96 -13.57
N LEU A 142 7.31 -6.00 -14.02
CA LEU A 142 5.96 -5.90 -14.56
C LEU A 142 4.95 -5.47 -13.50
N GLU A 143 5.02 -6.01 -12.28
CA GLU A 143 4.20 -5.56 -11.16
C GLU A 143 4.43 -4.07 -10.86
N ARG A 144 5.69 -3.62 -10.80
CA ARG A 144 6.02 -2.20 -10.58
C ARG A 144 5.57 -1.31 -11.73
N ARG A 145 5.52 -1.82 -12.95
CA ARG A 145 4.97 -1.08 -14.10
C ARG A 145 3.46 -0.91 -13.99
N LEU A 146 2.76 -1.91 -13.44
CA LEU A 146 1.31 -1.88 -13.25
C LEU A 146 0.91 -1.01 -12.05
N ASN A 147 1.57 -1.22 -10.91
CA ASN A 147 1.21 -0.61 -9.62
C ASN A 147 1.98 0.69 -9.33
N GLY A 148 2.98 1.01 -10.16
CA GLY A 148 3.93 2.09 -9.92
C GLY A 148 5.02 1.73 -8.90
N TYR A 149 5.94 2.67 -8.68
CA TYR A 149 7.03 2.54 -7.70
C TYR A 149 6.61 3.01 -6.28
N GLY A 150 5.31 3.09 -6.01
CA GLY A 150 4.78 3.72 -4.79
C GLY A 150 4.88 5.26 -4.78
N ASN A 151 5.42 5.87 -5.84
CA ASN A 151 5.45 7.32 -6.00
C ASN A 151 4.08 7.84 -6.46
N TYR A 152 3.59 8.82 -5.73
CA TYR A 152 2.38 9.57 -6.04
C TYR A 152 2.78 10.91 -6.66
N PRO A 153 2.03 11.40 -7.66
CA PRO A 153 2.26 12.75 -8.13
C PRO A 153 2.01 13.71 -6.96
N THR A 154 2.93 14.66 -6.80
CA THR A 154 2.92 15.67 -5.73
C THR A 154 2.04 16.87 -6.06
N SER A 155 1.52 16.93 -7.29
CA SER A 155 0.62 17.96 -7.79
C SER A 155 -0.43 17.33 -8.70
N VAL A 156 -1.59 17.97 -8.79
CA VAL A 156 -2.69 17.67 -9.72
C VAL A 156 -3.26 18.99 -10.21
N ASP A 157 -3.64 19.06 -11.47
CA ASP A 157 -4.14 20.29 -12.09
C ASP A 157 -5.66 20.27 -12.25
N THR A 158 -6.30 19.10 -12.11
CA THR A 158 -7.75 18.95 -12.31
C THR A 158 -8.41 18.08 -11.23
N LEU A 159 -9.71 18.29 -11.01
CA LEU A 159 -10.52 17.41 -10.15
C LEU A 159 -10.48 15.93 -10.61
N ARG A 160 -10.30 15.69 -11.91
CA ARG A 160 -10.19 14.33 -12.47
C ARG A 160 -8.89 13.65 -12.07
N GLU A 161 -7.79 14.40 -12.11
CA GLU A 161 -6.49 13.91 -11.63
C GLU A 161 -6.49 13.69 -10.13
N LEU A 162 -7.14 14.58 -9.35
CA LEU A 162 -7.32 14.39 -7.91
C LEU A 162 -8.14 13.12 -7.59
N ALA A 163 -9.24 12.88 -8.30
CA ALA A 163 -10.02 11.64 -8.14
C ALA A 163 -9.19 10.40 -8.50
N SER A 164 -8.40 10.46 -9.58
CA SER A 164 -7.49 9.38 -9.99
C SER A 164 -6.39 9.13 -8.94
N TRP A 165 -5.88 10.18 -8.30
CA TRP A 165 -4.95 10.07 -7.19
C TRP A 165 -5.58 9.33 -6.00
N HIS A 166 -6.81 9.68 -5.63
CA HIS A 166 -7.54 9.02 -4.53
C HIS A 166 -7.85 7.56 -4.85
N GLU A 167 -8.17 7.24 -6.10
CA GLU A 167 -8.40 5.86 -6.55
C GLU A 167 -7.15 5.01 -6.37
N ARG A 168 -5.99 5.49 -6.83
CA ARG A 168 -4.70 4.82 -6.60
C ARG A 168 -4.40 4.63 -5.11
N ASN A 169 -4.63 5.68 -4.30
CA ASN A 169 -4.41 5.58 -2.86
C ASN A 169 -5.32 4.51 -2.22
N ARG A 170 -6.60 4.47 -2.60
CA ARG A 170 -7.54 3.43 -2.15
C ARG A 170 -7.05 2.05 -2.54
N ASP A 171 -6.67 1.84 -3.79
CA ASP A 171 -6.22 0.53 -4.29
C ASP A 171 -4.96 0.05 -3.53
N ASP A 172 -4.01 0.94 -3.26
CA ASP A 172 -2.84 0.62 -2.45
C ASP A 172 -3.22 0.24 -1.00
N ARG A 173 -4.16 0.96 -0.37
CA ARG A 173 -4.64 0.62 0.98
C ARG A 173 -5.40 -0.71 0.99
N GLN A 174 -6.17 -0.99 -0.05
CA GLN A 174 -6.89 -2.24 -0.22
C GLN A 174 -5.90 -3.40 -0.30
N ALA A 175 -4.85 -3.26 -1.12
CA ALA A 175 -3.81 -4.28 -1.23
C ALA A 175 -3.09 -4.54 0.10
N VAL A 176 -2.81 -3.50 0.91
CA VAL A 176 -2.25 -3.67 2.26
C VAL A 176 -3.22 -4.41 3.18
N TYR A 177 -4.48 -3.98 3.22
CA TYR A 177 -5.52 -4.61 4.04
C TYR A 177 -5.72 -6.09 3.66
N ASP A 178 -5.79 -6.41 2.37
CA ASP A 178 -5.98 -7.78 1.88
C ASP A 178 -4.80 -8.69 2.24
N ARG A 179 -3.57 -8.17 2.20
CA ARG A 179 -2.39 -8.93 2.65
C ARG A 179 -2.46 -9.26 4.14
N ILE A 180 -2.76 -8.26 4.98
CA ILE A 180 -2.87 -8.47 6.43
C ILE A 180 -4.04 -9.43 6.74
N LYS A 181 -5.15 -9.31 6.02
CA LYS A 181 -6.28 -10.22 6.12
C LYS A 181 -5.90 -11.65 5.74
N ALA A 182 -5.12 -11.84 4.68
CA ALA A 182 -4.61 -13.15 4.28
C ALA A 182 -3.64 -13.74 5.32
N VAL A 183 -2.80 -12.90 5.94
CA VAL A 183 -1.95 -13.31 7.06
C VAL A 183 -2.83 -13.78 8.22
N LEU A 184 -3.80 -12.98 8.67
CA LEU A 184 -4.72 -13.38 9.74
C LEU A 184 -5.47 -14.69 9.42
N ALA A 185 -5.93 -14.85 8.17
CA ALA A 185 -6.61 -16.07 7.72
C ALA A 185 -5.72 -17.31 7.89
N ALA A 186 -4.42 -17.20 7.60
CA ALA A 186 -3.45 -18.29 7.79
C ALA A 186 -3.28 -18.69 9.28
N TRP A 187 -3.64 -17.80 10.20
CA TRP A 187 -3.61 -18.03 11.65
C TRP A 187 -4.97 -18.40 12.27
N GLU A 188 -6.03 -18.58 11.46
CA GLU A 188 -7.34 -19.00 11.96
C GLU A 188 -7.39 -20.48 12.39
N ASP A 189 -6.59 -21.34 11.75
CA ASP A 189 -6.37 -22.73 12.16
C ASP A 189 -4.90 -23.12 11.92
N PRO A 190 -3.98 -22.64 12.78
CA PRO A 190 -2.55 -22.83 12.57
C PRO A 190 -2.16 -24.31 12.71
N ALA A 191 -2.85 -25.09 13.55
CA ALA A 191 -2.55 -26.50 13.74
C ALA A 191 -2.77 -27.31 12.45
N THR A 192 -3.95 -27.16 11.84
CA THR A 192 -4.30 -27.85 10.60
C THR A 192 -3.43 -27.35 9.45
N THR A 193 -3.28 -26.03 9.30
CA THR A 193 -2.47 -25.45 8.23
C THR A 193 -1.01 -25.91 8.29
N LEU A 194 -0.39 -25.94 9.47
CA LEU A 194 0.97 -26.44 9.64
C LEU A 194 1.09 -27.94 9.32
N ASP A 195 0.10 -28.75 9.70
CA ASP A 195 0.07 -30.19 9.40
C ASP A 195 0.01 -30.46 7.89
N GLU A 196 -0.84 -29.71 7.18
CA GLU A 196 -0.97 -29.77 5.73
C GLU A 196 0.31 -29.34 5.02
N VAL A 197 0.92 -28.23 5.44
CA VAL A 197 2.19 -27.77 4.86
C VAL A 197 3.31 -28.78 5.09
N LEU A 198 3.45 -29.33 6.29
CA LEU A 198 4.46 -30.36 6.56
C LEU A 198 4.22 -31.61 5.71
N THR A 199 2.96 -31.98 5.49
CA THR A 199 2.61 -33.12 4.62
C THR A 199 2.97 -32.83 3.16
N ALA A 200 2.65 -31.63 2.65
CA ALA A 200 3.03 -31.20 1.31
C ALA A 200 4.55 -31.09 1.14
N ASN A 201 5.27 -30.58 2.14
CA ASN A 201 6.73 -30.51 2.15
C ASN A 201 7.36 -31.90 2.06
N GLN A 202 6.78 -32.91 2.74
CA GLN A 202 7.25 -34.29 2.61
C GLN A 202 7.11 -34.81 1.17
N ALA A 203 5.97 -34.55 0.53
CA ALA A 203 5.76 -34.95 -0.86
C ALA A 203 6.73 -34.25 -1.83
N LEU A 204 7.00 -32.96 -1.62
CA LEU A 204 7.98 -32.20 -2.40
C LEU A 204 9.41 -32.73 -2.19
N LEU A 205 9.76 -33.08 -0.94
CA LEU A 205 11.05 -33.67 -0.59
C LEU A 205 11.27 -35.02 -1.31
N ASP A 206 10.27 -35.89 -1.28
CA ASP A 206 10.34 -37.20 -1.92
C ASP A 206 10.37 -37.07 -3.45
N SER A 207 9.60 -36.12 -4.02
CA SER A 207 9.65 -35.78 -5.45
C SER A 207 11.02 -35.28 -5.86
N ALA A 208 11.61 -34.33 -5.13
CA ALA A 208 12.91 -33.76 -5.47
C ALA A 208 14.04 -34.81 -5.41
N ARG A 209 13.98 -35.74 -4.44
CA ARG A 209 14.91 -36.87 -4.37
C ARG A 209 14.83 -37.79 -5.59
N ALA A 210 13.62 -38.15 -6.00
CA ALA A 210 13.40 -38.98 -7.19
C ALA A 210 13.85 -38.27 -8.47
N GLN A 211 13.66 -36.95 -8.54
CA GLN A 211 14.05 -36.12 -9.68
C GLN A 211 15.56 -35.94 -9.79
N LEU A 212 16.32 -35.96 -8.68
CA LEU A 212 17.75 -35.62 -8.71
C LEU A 212 18.57 -36.48 -9.70
N SER A 213 18.22 -37.75 -9.90
CA SER A 213 18.92 -38.64 -10.83
C SER A 213 18.32 -38.66 -12.25
N THR A 214 17.09 -38.18 -12.42
CA THR A 214 16.31 -38.31 -13.67
C THR A 214 16.09 -36.98 -14.39
N ASP A 215 15.84 -35.92 -13.63
CA ASP A 215 15.71 -34.54 -14.07
C ASP A 215 16.27 -33.59 -12.99
N PRO A 216 17.59 -33.33 -13.01
CA PRO A 216 18.23 -32.49 -12.01
C PRO A 216 17.72 -31.04 -12.01
N ALA A 217 17.25 -30.53 -13.15
CA ALA A 217 16.69 -29.19 -13.24
C ALA A 217 15.34 -29.10 -12.51
N ALA A 218 14.47 -30.10 -12.68
CA ALA A 218 13.24 -30.21 -11.91
C ALA A 218 13.52 -30.40 -10.41
N ALA A 219 14.55 -31.16 -10.04
CA ALA A 219 14.95 -31.32 -8.64
C ALA A 219 15.38 -29.99 -8.01
N ILE A 220 16.19 -29.19 -8.70
CA ILE A 220 16.60 -27.85 -8.27
C ILE A 220 15.37 -26.94 -8.11
N TYR A 221 14.49 -26.90 -9.10
CA TYR A 221 13.29 -26.06 -9.04
C TYR A 221 12.37 -26.47 -7.88
N THR A 222 12.09 -27.76 -7.72
CA THR A 222 11.27 -28.29 -6.62
C THR A 222 11.91 -27.96 -5.27
N LEU A 223 13.22 -28.14 -5.13
CA LEU A 223 13.93 -27.88 -3.87
C LEU A 223 13.96 -26.38 -3.52
N PHE A 224 14.48 -25.53 -4.40
CA PHE A 224 14.80 -24.14 -4.08
C PHE A 224 13.64 -23.16 -4.30
N VAL A 225 12.66 -23.49 -5.15
CA VAL A 225 11.52 -22.59 -5.43
C VAL A 225 10.28 -23.00 -4.66
N LYS A 226 10.09 -24.30 -4.40
CA LYS A 226 8.90 -24.80 -3.70
C LYS A 226 9.19 -25.20 -2.26
N LEU A 227 10.07 -26.19 -2.07
CA LEU A 227 10.26 -26.86 -0.78
C LEU A 227 10.94 -25.98 0.27
N ILE A 228 12.15 -25.49 0.01
CA ILE A 228 12.89 -24.65 0.96
C ILE A 228 12.08 -23.41 1.34
N PRO A 229 11.49 -22.66 0.38
CA PRO A 229 10.72 -21.48 0.75
C PRO A 229 9.47 -21.81 1.59
N ALA A 230 8.73 -22.88 1.28
CA ALA A 230 7.58 -23.32 2.08
C ALA A 230 7.99 -23.80 3.49
N HIS A 231 9.07 -24.56 3.59
CA HIS A 231 9.61 -25.06 4.87
C HIS A 231 10.17 -23.94 5.75
N TRP A 232 10.83 -22.96 5.14
CA TRP A 232 11.36 -21.77 5.80
C TRP A 232 10.26 -20.87 6.36
N ALA A 233 9.14 -20.75 5.64
CA ALA A 233 8.01 -19.92 6.06
C ALA A 233 7.42 -20.38 7.40
N ILE A 234 7.36 -21.69 7.64
CA ILE A 234 6.73 -22.29 8.83
C ILE A 234 7.71 -22.56 9.98
N ARG A 235 8.96 -22.12 9.87
CA ARG A 235 10.04 -22.43 10.83
C ARG A 235 9.68 -22.05 12.27
N PRO A 236 10.14 -22.82 13.28
CA PRO A 236 10.05 -22.40 14.67
C PRO A 236 10.70 -21.04 14.88
N ARG A 237 9.97 -20.11 15.50
CA ARG A 237 10.50 -18.79 15.90
C ARG A 237 10.40 -18.64 17.42
N GLY A 238 11.36 -17.92 18.01
CA GLY A 238 11.42 -17.64 19.45
C GLY A 238 12.78 -17.96 20.08
N GLU A 239 12.94 -17.51 21.32
CA GLU A 239 14.16 -17.75 22.09
C GLU A 239 14.40 -19.25 22.30
N GLY A 240 15.65 -19.69 22.12
CA GLY A 240 16.04 -21.10 22.28
C GLY A 240 15.69 -22.04 21.12
N MET A 241 15.11 -21.54 20.03
CA MET A 241 14.90 -22.33 18.81
C MET A 241 16.21 -22.56 18.05
N ALA A 242 16.41 -23.77 17.54
CA ALA A 242 17.58 -24.11 16.75
C ALA A 242 17.57 -23.36 15.41
N LYS A 243 18.76 -22.97 14.93
CA LYS A 243 18.91 -22.40 13.58
C LYS A 243 18.52 -23.46 12.53
N PRO A 244 17.63 -23.16 11.57
CA PRO A 244 17.27 -24.09 10.52
C PRO A 244 18.49 -24.44 9.65
N LYS A 245 18.65 -25.72 9.31
CA LYS A 245 19.73 -26.16 8.42
C LYS A 245 19.57 -25.63 7.00
N VAL A 246 18.36 -25.24 6.63
CA VAL A 246 18.05 -24.67 5.32
C VAL A 246 18.35 -23.17 5.20
N GLU A 247 18.72 -22.49 6.29
CA GLU A 247 18.99 -21.03 6.32
C GLU A 247 19.93 -20.56 5.19
N PRO A 248 21.07 -21.23 4.90
CA PRO A 248 21.97 -20.81 3.82
C PRO A 248 21.34 -20.81 2.42
N TYR A 249 20.23 -21.53 2.26
CA TYR A 249 19.55 -21.73 0.98
C TYR A 249 18.22 -20.98 0.88
N ALA A 250 17.78 -20.32 1.95
CA ALA A 250 16.49 -19.63 2.01
C ALA A 250 16.52 -18.26 1.30
N HIS A 251 17.71 -17.70 1.08
CA HIS A 251 17.91 -16.32 0.63
C HIS A 251 18.43 -16.23 -0.80
N ILE A 252 17.79 -16.94 -1.72
CA ILE A 252 18.17 -16.93 -3.14
C ILE A 252 17.32 -15.88 -3.87
N CYS A 253 17.91 -15.18 -4.85
CA CYS A 253 17.28 -14.10 -5.60
C CYS A 253 16.93 -12.85 -4.77
N THR A 254 17.93 -12.25 -4.13
CA THR A 254 17.75 -11.14 -3.18
C THR A 254 17.44 -9.78 -3.80
N CYS A 255 17.50 -9.61 -5.13
CA CYS A 255 17.21 -8.28 -5.69
C CYS A 255 15.72 -7.93 -5.53
N GLY A 256 15.47 -6.77 -4.95
CA GLY A 256 14.11 -6.24 -4.80
C GLY A 256 13.37 -6.74 -3.56
N ASN A 257 14.07 -7.32 -2.59
CA ASN A 257 13.53 -7.54 -1.25
C ASN A 257 13.04 -6.19 -0.70
N GLU A 258 11.75 -6.13 -0.36
CA GLU A 258 11.24 -5.09 0.54
C GLU A 258 11.67 -5.46 1.96
N ASP A 259 11.83 -4.46 2.82
CA ASP A 259 12.05 -4.73 4.23
C ASP A 259 10.79 -5.43 4.78
N PRO A 260 10.93 -6.63 5.38
CA PRO A 260 9.77 -7.37 5.84
C PRO A 260 9.14 -6.63 7.02
N ASP A 261 7.81 -6.60 7.07
CA ASP A 261 7.05 -6.01 8.15
C ASP A 261 6.69 -7.10 9.16
N GLU A 262 7.70 -7.53 9.93
CA GLU A 262 7.60 -8.59 10.94
C GLU A 262 7.29 -8.05 12.34
N CYS A 263 6.68 -6.87 12.47
CA CYS A 263 6.52 -6.24 13.78
C CYS A 263 5.81 -7.13 14.81
N CYS A 264 4.74 -7.81 14.40
CA CYS A 264 3.99 -8.75 15.24
C CYS A 264 4.47 -10.21 15.09
N GLY A 265 5.61 -10.42 14.42
CA GLY A 265 6.18 -11.72 14.10
C GLY A 265 5.94 -12.17 12.65
N PRO A 266 4.70 -12.32 12.16
CA PRO A 266 4.43 -12.60 10.74
C PRO A 266 4.75 -11.39 9.86
N ASP A 267 5.31 -11.65 8.68
CA ASP A 267 5.53 -10.61 7.68
C ASP A 267 4.19 -10.19 7.04
N THR A 268 3.89 -8.89 7.12
CA THR A 268 2.71 -8.26 6.50
C THR A 268 3.05 -7.37 5.30
N SER A 269 4.32 -7.35 4.88
CA SER A 269 4.81 -6.63 3.70
C SER A 269 4.30 -7.26 2.39
N ALA A 270 4.70 -6.71 1.24
CA ALA A 270 4.36 -7.34 -0.04
C ALA A 270 5.13 -8.65 -0.28
N GLY A 271 6.19 -8.91 0.49
CA GLY A 271 7.08 -10.06 0.33
C GLY A 271 7.84 -10.07 -1.00
N THR A 272 8.73 -11.05 -1.12
CA THR A 272 9.38 -11.39 -2.39
C THR A 272 8.40 -12.05 -3.37
N VAL A 273 8.75 -12.11 -4.66
CA VAL A 273 7.95 -12.85 -5.65
C VAL A 273 7.82 -14.33 -5.23
N ILE A 274 8.90 -14.94 -4.71
CA ILE A 274 8.88 -16.33 -4.23
C ILE A 274 7.92 -16.50 -3.05
N GLU A 275 7.89 -15.54 -2.12
CA GLU A 275 6.92 -15.55 -1.03
C GLU A 275 5.49 -15.37 -1.51
N ARG A 276 5.25 -14.53 -2.52
CA ARG A 276 3.91 -14.35 -3.10
C ARG A 276 3.41 -15.50 -3.96
N LEU A 277 4.32 -16.34 -4.49
CA LEU A 277 3.92 -17.58 -5.16
C LEU A 277 3.23 -18.57 -4.21
N ARG A 278 3.33 -18.35 -2.90
CA ARG A 278 2.56 -19.05 -1.88
C ARG A 278 1.61 -18.07 -1.17
N ALA A 279 0.50 -18.60 -0.68
CA ALA A 279 -0.28 -17.87 0.30
C ALA A 279 0.55 -17.68 1.59
N PRO A 280 0.25 -16.64 2.41
CA PRO A 280 0.82 -16.53 3.74
C PRO A 280 0.62 -17.82 4.54
N LEU A 281 1.63 -18.21 5.33
CA LEU A 281 1.59 -19.41 6.17
C LEU A 281 1.84 -19.03 7.63
N PRO A 282 1.16 -19.69 8.59
CA PRO A 282 1.54 -19.56 9.99
C PRO A 282 2.90 -20.23 10.20
N TYR A 283 3.58 -19.86 11.28
CA TYR A 283 4.83 -20.52 11.68
C TYR A 283 4.72 -21.13 13.06
N LEU A 284 5.63 -22.05 13.35
CA LEU A 284 5.66 -22.75 14.63
C LEU A 284 6.02 -21.76 15.76
N ILE A 285 5.06 -21.54 16.67
CA ILE A 285 5.23 -20.78 17.90
C ILE A 285 4.82 -21.59 19.12
N ASP A 286 5.31 -21.19 20.29
CA ASP A 286 4.77 -21.68 21.55
C ASP A 286 3.27 -21.33 21.64
N PRO A 287 2.38 -22.30 21.93
CA PRO A 287 0.95 -22.04 22.08
C PRO A 287 0.58 -20.91 23.04
N ASN A 288 1.43 -20.65 24.05
CA ASN A 288 1.20 -19.55 24.99
C ASN A 288 1.36 -18.17 24.34
N GLY A 289 2.19 -18.05 23.30
CA GLY A 289 2.42 -16.80 22.56
C GLY A 289 1.42 -16.56 21.43
N LEU A 290 0.53 -17.52 21.13
CA LEU A 290 -0.42 -17.41 20.01
C LEU A 290 -1.41 -16.27 20.22
N ALA A 291 -1.92 -16.12 21.45
CA ALA A 291 -2.88 -15.06 21.75
C ALA A 291 -2.25 -13.67 21.58
N ASP A 292 -1.02 -13.49 22.07
CA ASP A 292 -0.32 -12.19 22.00
C ASP A 292 0.02 -11.81 20.55
N LEU A 293 0.48 -12.79 19.75
CA LEU A 293 0.71 -12.59 18.31
C LEU A 293 -0.56 -12.15 17.58
N LEU A 294 -1.67 -12.85 17.82
CA LEU A 294 -2.95 -12.56 17.17
C LEU A 294 -3.51 -11.19 17.60
N CYS A 295 -3.40 -10.86 18.89
CA CYS A 295 -3.77 -9.55 19.41
C CYS A 295 -2.95 -8.45 18.74
N CYS A 296 -1.61 -8.59 18.69
CA CYS A 296 -0.73 -7.63 18.02
C CYS A 296 -1.12 -7.42 16.56
N LEU A 297 -1.30 -8.51 15.79
CA LEU A 297 -1.71 -8.41 14.38
C LEU A 297 -3.02 -7.63 14.22
N VAL A 298 -3.99 -7.86 15.09
CA VAL A 298 -5.29 -7.17 15.01
C VAL A 298 -5.15 -5.69 15.38
N THR A 299 -4.46 -5.37 16.46
CA THR A 299 -4.40 -4.00 16.98
C THR A 299 -3.42 -3.11 16.21
N GLU A 300 -2.26 -3.63 15.82
CA GLU A 300 -1.17 -2.84 15.24
C GLU A 300 -1.13 -2.85 13.71
N ARG A 301 -1.80 -3.82 13.08
CA ARG A 301 -1.78 -3.99 11.61
C ARG A 301 -3.18 -3.98 11.02
N TYR A 302 -4.06 -4.86 11.46
CA TYR A 302 -5.37 -5.04 10.84
C TYR A 302 -6.29 -3.83 11.00
N LEU A 303 -6.47 -3.36 12.25
CA LEU A 303 -7.29 -2.20 12.56
C LEU A 303 -6.79 -0.95 11.82
N PRO A 304 -5.51 -0.53 11.93
CA PRO A 304 -5.02 0.64 11.22
C PRO A 304 -5.13 0.53 9.70
N ALA A 305 -4.90 -0.66 9.12
CA ALA A 305 -5.06 -0.85 7.68
C ALA A 305 -6.51 -0.69 7.23
N LYS A 306 -7.47 -1.18 8.02
CA LYS A 306 -8.90 -1.01 7.73
C LYS A 306 -9.34 0.45 7.84
N GLU A 307 -8.87 1.17 8.86
CA GLU A 307 -9.16 2.60 9.03
C GLU A 307 -8.63 3.43 7.87
N LEU A 308 -7.38 3.19 7.45
CA LEU A 308 -6.79 3.88 6.30
C LEU A 308 -7.50 3.56 4.98
N LEU A 309 -7.95 2.32 4.80
CA LEU A 309 -8.75 1.94 3.64
C LEU A 309 -10.11 2.65 3.64
N ALA A 310 -10.79 2.70 4.79
CA ALA A 310 -12.05 3.42 4.96
C ALA A 310 -11.91 4.91 4.66
N GLU A 311 -10.84 5.55 5.18
CA GLU A 311 -10.52 6.95 4.90
C GLU A 311 -10.27 7.17 3.40
N ALA A 312 -9.47 6.31 2.75
CA ALA A 312 -9.20 6.40 1.32
C ALA A 312 -10.47 6.25 0.46
N HIS A 313 -11.38 5.36 0.86
CA HIS A 313 -12.70 5.23 0.24
C HIS A 313 -13.53 6.51 0.37
N ALA A 314 -13.63 7.07 1.57
CA ALA A 314 -14.39 8.29 1.82
C ALA A 314 -13.85 9.47 0.99
N LEU A 315 -12.53 9.62 0.93
CA LEU A 315 -11.88 10.67 0.12
C LEU A 315 -12.16 10.51 -1.38
N LEU A 316 -12.11 9.28 -1.91
CA LEU A 316 -12.44 9.00 -3.30
C LEU A 316 -13.90 9.34 -3.62
N GLU A 317 -14.84 8.93 -2.77
CA GLU A 317 -16.26 9.21 -2.98
C GLU A 317 -16.56 10.70 -2.90
N ASN A 318 -15.94 11.44 -1.98
CA ASN A 318 -16.03 12.91 -1.96
C ASN A 318 -15.54 13.52 -3.29
N ALA A 319 -14.38 13.09 -3.81
CA ALA A 319 -13.84 13.62 -5.06
C ALA A 319 -14.74 13.30 -6.28
N LYS A 320 -15.40 12.13 -6.29
CA LYS A 320 -16.39 11.76 -7.31
C LYS A 320 -17.65 12.63 -7.22
N GLN A 321 -18.17 12.86 -6.01
CA GLN A 321 -19.32 13.75 -5.81
C GLN A 321 -19.01 15.19 -6.25
N ASP A 322 -17.80 15.69 -5.98
CA ASP A 322 -17.35 17.00 -6.45
C ASP A 322 -17.28 17.07 -7.97
N LEU A 323 -16.80 16.01 -8.62
CA LEU A 323 -16.81 15.90 -10.08
C LEU A 323 -18.24 15.92 -10.65
N GLU A 324 -19.14 15.12 -10.10
CA GLU A 324 -20.55 15.06 -10.54
C GLU A 324 -21.26 16.39 -10.36
N ARG A 325 -21.09 17.03 -9.18
CA ARG A 325 -21.64 18.34 -8.88
C ARG A 325 -21.11 19.41 -9.83
N THR A 326 -19.80 19.44 -10.07
CA THR A 326 -19.17 20.40 -10.99
C THR A 326 -19.67 20.20 -12.41
N ALA A 327 -19.78 18.94 -12.87
CA ALA A 327 -20.35 18.62 -14.18
C ALA A 327 -21.81 19.06 -14.31
N ALA A 328 -22.62 18.87 -13.27
CA ALA A 328 -24.01 19.33 -13.22
C ALA A 328 -24.10 20.87 -13.26
N GLN A 329 -23.23 21.58 -12.55
CA GLN A 329 -23.15 23.05 -12.60
C GLN A 329 -22.75 23.55 -13.98
N ILE A 330 -21.75 22.94 -14.62
CA ILE A 330 -21.35 23.29 -16.00
C ILE A 330 -22.53 23.10 -16.94
N LYS A 331 -23.20 21.94 -16.87
CA LYS A 331 -24.39 21.65 -17.70
C LYS A 331 -25.49 22.68 -17.49
N SER A 332 -25.88 22.92 -16.23
CA SER A 332 -26.93 23.88 -15.87
C SER A 332 -26.59 25.30 -16.34
N LYS A 333 -25.35 25.78 -16.11
CA LYS A 333 -24.91 27.09 -16.58
C LYS A 333 -24.86 27.19 -18.10
N THR A 334 -24.51 26.11 -18.79
CA THR A 334 -24.49 26.07 -20.26
C THR A 334 -25.90 26.13 -20.82
N GLU A 335 -26.84 25.35 -20.26
CA GLU A 335 -28.25 25.34 -20.65
C GLU A 335 -28.93 26.69 -20.34
N ALA A 336 -28.57 27.33 -19.23
CA ALA A 336 -29.12 28.62 -18.83
C ALA A 336 -28.41 29.82 -19.48
N LEU A 337 -27.33 29.62 -20.25
CA LEU A 337 -26.43 30.69 -20.69
C LEU A 337 -27.17 31.76 -21.51
N GLU A 338 -27.90 31.35 -22.53
CA GLU A 338 -28.65 32.27 -23.41
C GLU A 338 -29.73 33.03 -22.63
N ALA A 339 -30.54 32.31 -21.85
CA ALA A 339 -31.62 32.92 -21.08
C ALA A 339 -31.10 33.91 -20.03
N SER A 340 -30.01 33.56 -19.34
CA SER A 340 -29.36 34.42 -18.33
C SER A 340 -28.77 35.66 -18.97
N PHE A 341 -28.06 35.50 -20.09
CA PHE A 341 -27.50 36.61 -20.85
C PHE A 341 -28.59 37.58 -21.33
N MET A 342 -29.68 37.06 -21.91
CA MET A 342 -30.80 37.88 -22.39
C MET A 342 -31.53 38.59 -21.25
N ALA A 343 -31.68 37.93 -20.09
CA ALA A 343 -32.26 38.54 -18.91
C ALA A 343 -31.40 39.70 -18.38
N GLU A 344 -30.08 39.56 -18.34
CA GLU A 344 -29.17 40.63 -17.93
C GLU A 344 -29.19 41.83 -18.87
N LEU A 345 -29.30 41.61 -20.18
CA LEU A 345 -29.44 42.69 -21.18
C LEU A 345 -30.73 43.51 -21.01
N SER A 346 -31.77 42.94 -20.39
CA SER A 346 -33.06 43.63 -20.21
C SER A 346 -33.08 44.64 -19.07
N GLY A 347 -32.07 44.62 -18.19
CA GLY A 347 -31.87 45.64 -17.15
C GLY A 347 -31.13 46.87 -17.69
N PRO A 348 -31.40 48.09 -17.19
CA PRO A 348 -30.57 49.25 -17.52
C PRO A 348 -29.16 49.04 -16.97
N ILE A 349 -28.20 48.80 -17.87
CA ILE A 349 -26.77 48.72 -17.53
C ILE A 349 -26.28 50.13 -17.24
N ASP A 350 -26.14 50.49 -15.96
CA ASP A 350 -25.54 51.77 -15.57
C ASP A 350 -24.01 51.71 -15.73
N CYS A 351 -23.55 52.08 -16.93
CA CYS A 351 -22.13 52.29 -17.21
C CYS A 351 -21.61 53.64 -16.66
N GLY A 352 -22.45 54.46 -16.01
CA GLY A 352 -22.10 55.79 -15.50
C GLY A 352 -20.92 55.83 -14.53
N PRO A 353 -20.79 54.90 -13.57
CA PRO A 353 -19.62 54.81 -12.67
C PRO A 353 -18.31 54.43 -13.39
N TYR A 354 -18.41 53.86 -14.60
CA TYR A 354 -17.30 53.29 -15.35
C TYR A 354 -16.97 54.09 -16.62
N ARG A 355 -17.82 55.06 -16.97
CA ARG A 355 -17.51 56.13 -17.93
C ARG A 355 -16.70 57.21 -17.23
N LYS A 356 -15.44 57.38 -17.65
CA LYS A 356 -14.54 58.42 -17.12
C LYS A 356 -15.17 59.83 -17.19
N LYS A 357 -15.10 60.58 -16.09
CA LYS A 357 -14.95 62.04 -16.15
C LYS A 357 -13.44 62.33 -16.22
N ASN A 358 -12.93 62.61 -17.43
CA ASN A 358 -11.59 63.19 -17.67
C ASN A 358 -10.36 62.29 -17.44
N GLY A 359 -10.16 61.30 -18.33
CA GLY A 359 -8.91 61.07 -19.07
C GLY A 359 -7.51 60.94 -18.42
N LYS A 360 -7.29 60.85 -17.10
CA LYS A 360 -5.90 60.80 -16.58
C LYS A 360 -5.47 59.68 -15.62
N ASP A 361 -6.37 58.93 -14.99
CA ASP A 361 -5.98 57.78 -14.19
C ASP A 361 -6.86 56.61 -14.60
N ASP A 362 -6.30 55.65 -15.33
CA ASP A 362 -7.05 54.55 -15.91
C ASP A 362 -6.73 53.24 -15.19
N PRO A 363 -7.57 52.79 -14.24
CA PRO A 363 -7.41 51.50 -13.56
C PRO A 363 -7.65 50.30 -14.51
N CYS A 364 -8.12 50.55 -15.74
CA CYS A 364 -8.32 49.57 -16.81
C CYS A 364 -7.16 49.57 -17.84
N THR A 365 -6.08 50.34 -17.63
CA THR A 365 -4.83 50.09 -18.36
C THR A 365 -4.21 48.84 -17.73
N PRO A 366 -3.91 47.77 -18.49
CA PRO A 366 -2.95 46.80 -17.97
C PRO A 366 -1.72 47.58 -17.52
N PRO A 367 -1.06 47.23 -16.39
CA PRO A 367 0.20 47.87 -16.06
C PRO A 367 1.04 47.81 -17.33
N THR A 368 1.42 48.98 -17.84
CA THR A 368 2.52 49.04 -18.80
C THR A 368 3.68 48.50 -17.99
N GLU A 369 3.93 47.19 -18.07
CA GLU A 369 5.27 46.69 -17.90
C GLU A 369 6.05 47.49 -18.93
N GLU A 370 6.78 48.50 -18.45
CA GLU A 370 7.94 48.97 -19.20
C GLU A 370 8.67 47.69 -19.59
N PRO A 371 8.94 47.46 -20.89
CA PRO A 371 9.76 46.32 -21.26
C PRO A 371 11.04 46.44 -20.44
N GLU A 372 11.23 45.50 -19.49
CA GLU A 372 12.54 45.31 -18.87
C GLU A 372 13.51 45.26 -20.06
N GLU A 373 14.45 46.20 -20.11
CA GLU A 373 15.52 46.16 -21.11
C GLU A 373 16.02 44.72 -21.13
N PRO A 374 16.09 44.08 -22.32
CA PRO A 374 16.54 42.70 -22.40
C PRO A 374 17.88 42.61 -21.70
N LYS A 375 17.91 41.91 -20.55
CA LYS A 375 19.17 41.62 -19.85
C LYS A 375 20.10 41.06 -20.90
N PRO A 376 21.31 41.64 -21.10
CA PRO A 376 22.25 41.14 -22.08
C PRO A 376 22.40 39.65 -21.86
N CYS A 377 22.21 38.87 -22.93
CA CYS A 377 22.39 37.43 -22.86
C CYS A 377 23.73 37.18 -22.15
N PRO A 378 23.80 36.29 -21.15
CA PRO A 378 25.09 35.84 -20.66
C PRO A 378 25.88 35.35 -21.87
N PRO A 379 27.17 35.73 -21.98
CA PRO A 379 27.98 35.36 -23.13
C PRO A 379 27.86 33.86 -23.35
N ALA A 380 27.65 33.47 -24.62
CA ALA A 380 27.48 32.09 -25.03
C ALA A 380 28.47 31.21 -24.27
N GLN A 381 27.96 30.28 -23.46
CA GLN A 381 28.82 29.29 -22.84
C GLN A 381 29.59 28.62 -23.99
N PRO A 382 30.92 28.51 -23.88
CA PRO A 382 31.70 27.80 -24.88
C PRO A 382 31.11 26.40 -25.05
N PRO A 383 31.10 25.86 -26.28
CA PRO A 383 30.52 24.55 -26.56
C PRO A 383 31.05 23.53 -25.56
N CYS A 384 30.15 22.84 -24.89
CA CYS A 384 30.50 21.73 -24.00
C CYS A 384 31.41 20.79 -24.79
N GLU A 385 32.66 20.69 -24.35
CA GLU A 385 33.59 19.66 -24.82
C GLU A 385 32.88 18.33 -24.65
N SER A 386 32.63 17.66 -25.77
CA SER A 386 32.19 16.29 -25.79
C SER A 386 33.26 15.45 -25.11
N ASP A 387 32.98 15.03 -23.88
CA ASP A 387 33.75 14.01 -23.18
C ASP A 387 33.78 12.76 -24.05
N THR A 388 34.92 12.61 -24.74
CA THR A 388 35.22 11.43 -25.52
C THR A 388 35.57 10.33 -24.52
N PRO A 389 34.88 9.18 -24.53
CA PRO A 389 35.24 8.09 -23.64
C PRO A 389 36.66 7.62 -23.98
N LYS A 390 37.59 7.75 -23.04
CA LYS A 390 38.88 7.07 -23.12
C LYS A 390 38.62 5.57 -23.17
N GLN A 391 38.80 4.99 -24.35
CA GLN A 391 39.12 3.59 -24.50
C GLN A 391 40.41 3.32 -23.72
N SER A 392 40.30 2.63 -22.60
CA SER A 392 41.41 1.86 -22.04
C SER A 392 41.41 0.50 -22.72
N GLY A 393 42.34 0.30 -23.64
CA GLY A 393 42.74 -1.01 -24.15
C GLY A 393 44.18 -1.32 -23.76
N ALA A 394 44.42 -2.63 -23.58
CA ALA A 394 45.66 -3.36 -23.25
C ALA A 394 45.98 -3.52 -21.76
#